data_AF-A0A7V9V3P9-F1
#
_entry.id   AF-A0A7V9V3P9-F1
#
_cell.length_a   1.000
_cell.length_b   1.000
_cell.length_c   1.000
_cell.angle_alpha   90.00
_cell.angle_beta   90.00
_cell.angle_gamma   90.00
#
_symmetry.space_group_name_H-M   'P 1'
#
loop_
_entity.id
_entity.type
_entity.pdbx_description
1 polymer ?
#
loop_
_entity_poly.entity_id
_entity_poly.type
_entity_poly.pdbx_seq_one_letter_code
_entity_poly.pdbx_strand_id
1 'polypeptide(L)'
;MQTLVPPARLKNVRIVKVPTTRHVRTAWISDVHLGTRSSNAAVLLDFLRDYEMETLYIVGDLIDVWQLRRGVYWPQQHNDVIQKILRKARKGTRVIYIPGNHDEFVSGFYGDYGHITIQKHAIHVTAAGKRMLVLHGHELDTVVQNVKWLAFAGDAGYQFLLSLNPAINFLRRRFGFGYWSLSAYVKKRVKDAVSFIGEFEKAIVLYAEKYS
;
A
#
# COMPACT_ATOMS: atom_id res chain seq x y z
N MET A 1 53.09 -13.98 59.78
CA MET A 1 53.36 -13.79 58.34
C MET A 1 52.09 -14.22 57.58
N GLN A 2 51.14 -13.31 57.35
CA GLN A 2 49.87 -13.60 56.67
C GLN A 2 50.04 -13.26 55.18
N THR A 3 49.94 -14.28 54.34
CA THR A 3 49.98 -14.19 52.89
C THR A 3 48.67 -13.65 52.34
N LEU A 4 48.72 -12.48 51.70
CA LEU A 4 47.60 -11.88 50.96
C LEU A 4 47.24 -12.75 49.75
N VAL A 5 45.99 -13.20 49.68
CA VAL A 5 45.43 -13.90 48.51
C VAL A 5 45.12 -12.86 47.43
N PRO A 6 45.56 -13.03 46.17
CA PRO A 6 45.28 -12.07 45.10
C PRO A 6 43.80 -12.13 44.67
N PRO A 7 43.19 -11.01 44.25
CA PRO A 7 41.78 -10.99 43.85
C PRO A 7 41.55 -11.82 42.59
N ALA A 8 40.48 -12.61 42.60
CA ALA A 8 40.06 -13.44 41.48
C ALA A 8 39.73 -12.59 40.25
N ARG A 9 40.39 -12.88 39.10
CA ARG A 9 40.02 -12.29 37.80
C ARG A 9 38.62 -12.77 37.41
N LEU A 10 37.68 -11.84 37.30
CA LEU A 10 36.37 -12.05 36.68
C LEU A 10 36.57 -12.47 35.21
N LYS A 11 36.47 -13.77 34.92
CA LYS A 11 36.74 -14.32 33.57
C LYS A 11 35.57 -14.28 32.58
N ASN A 12 34.37 -13.84 32.96
CA ASN A 12 33.18 -14.01 32.11
C ASN A 12 32.25 -12.77 32.08
N VAL A 13 32.77 -11.60 31.71
CA VAL A 13 31.89 -10.47 31.35
C VAL A 13 31.46 -10.64 29.89
N ARG A 14 30.29 -11.25 29.66
CA ARG A 14 29.63 -11.16 28.35
C ARG A 14 29.11 -9.73 28.20
N ILE A 15 29.70 -8.97 27.29
CA ILE A 15 29.11 -7.70 26.85
C ILE A 15 27.84 -8.07 26.08
N VAL A 16 26.70 -8.02 26.76
CA VAL A 16 25.39 -8.06 26.12
C VAL A 16 25.25 -6.72 25.40
N LYS A 17 25.42 -6.73 24.08
CA LYS A 17 25.14 -5.57 23.25
C LYS A 17 23.63 -5.31 23.34
N VAL A 18 23.23 -4.44 24.28
CA VAL A 18 21.84 -3.99 24.37
C VAL A 18 21.54 -3.30 23.04
N PRO A 19 20.60 -3.80 22.21
CA PRO A 19 20.22 -3.10 20.99
C PRO A 19 19.73 -1.71 21.42
N THR A 20 20.42 -0.66 20.98
CA THR A 20 19.93 0.70 21.16
C THR A 20 18.70 0.85 20.29
N THR A 21 17.53 0.82 20.93
CA THR A 21 16.26 1.02 20.24
C THR A 21 16.29 2.36 19.50
N ARG A 22 15.97 2.34 18.21
CA ARG A 22 16.01 3.51 17.34
C ARG A 22 14.70 4.27 17.48
N HIS A 23 14.78 5.57 17.71
CA HIS A 23 13.59 6.43 17.79
C HIS A 23 13.33 7.09 16.44
N VAL A 24 12.09 6.98 15.97
CA VAL A 24 11.61 7.64 14.75
C VAL A 24 10.29 8.35 15.02
N ARG A 25 10.02 9.44 14.30
CA ARG A 25 8.74 10.15 14.43
C ARG A 25 7.57 9.33 13.89
N THR A 26 7.79 8.65 12.77
CA THR A 26 6.72 7.93 12.06
C THR A 26 7.26 6.70 11.37
N ALA A 27 6.49 5.61 11.43
CA ALA A 27 6.73 4.36 10.73
C ALA A 27 5.49 3.94 9.94
N TRP A 28 5.71 3.17 8.87
CA TRP A 28 4.69 2.67 7.96
C TRP A 28 4.89 1.17 7.76
N ILE A 29 3.79 0.41 7.78
CA ILE A 29 3.75 -1.00 7.36
C ILE A 29 2.54 -1.20 6.44
N SER A 30 2.65 -2.08 5.45
CA SER A 30 1.58 -2.47 4.52
C SER A 30 1.74 -3.93 4.11
N ASP A 31 0.70 -4.54 3.55
CA ASP A 31 0.73 -5.82 2.83
C ASP A 31 1.44 -6.96 3.59
N VAL A 32 1.14 -7.07 4.88
CA VAL A 32 1.77 -8.07 5.76
C VAL A 32 1.11 -9.44 5.58
N HIS A 33 -0.20 -9.48 5.35
CA HIS A 33 -1.02 -10.67 5.16
C HIS A 33 -0.83 -11.75 6.23
N LEU A 34 -0.92 -11.38 7.52
CA LEU A 34 -0.95 -12.36 8.61
C LEU A 34 -2.09 -13.35 8.39
N GLY A 35 -1.79 -14.64 8.52
CA GLY A 35 -2.72 -15.71 8.12
C GLY A 35 -2.27 -16.50 6.89
N THR A 36 -1.27 -15.98 6.16
CA THR A 36 -0.63 -16.66 5.03
C THR A 36 0.74 -17.23 5.42
N ARG A 37 1.22 -18.24 4.67
CA ARG A 37 2.57 -18.80 4.87
C ARG A 37 3.69 -17.89 4.35
N SER A 38 3.36 -17.00 3.42
CA SER A 38 4.27 -16.02 2.83
C SER A 38 4.49 -14.79 3.70
N SER A 39 3.67 -14.60 4.75
CA SER A 39 3.81 -13.47 5.66
C SER A 39 5.17 -13.47 6.34
N ASN A 40 5.92 -12.37 6.20
CA ASN A 40 7.22 -12.22 6.83
C ASN A 40 7.08 -11.63 8.25
N ALA A 41 6.31 -12.32 9.09
CA ALA A 41 6.00 -11.85 10.45
C ALA A 41 7.23 -11.73 11.35
N ALA A 42 8.27 -12.56 11.14
CA ALA A 42 9.51 -12.49 11.90
C ALA A 42 10.25 -11.16 11.65
N VAL A 43 10.41 -10.76 10.39
CA VAL A 43 11.07 -9.48 10.04
C VAL A 43 10.25 -8.30 10.56
N LEU A 44 8.93 -8.34 10.44
CA LEU A 44 8.07 -7.31 11.01
C LEU A 44 8.20 -7.23 12.54
N LEU A 45 8.27 -8.37 13.22
CA LEU A 45 8.43 -8.41 14.68
C LEU A 45 9.76 -7.79 15.12
N ASP A 46 10.85 -8.07 14.39
CA ASP A 46 12.17 -7.48 14.65
C ASP A 46 12.15 -5.97 14.38
N PHE A 47 11.54 -5.52 13.29
CA PHE A 47 11.32 -4.09 13.04
C PHE A 47 10.57 -3.42 14.21
N LEU A 48 9.46 -4.00 14.67
CA LEU A 48 8.70 -3.47 15.80
C LEU A 48 9.46 -3.57 17.14
N ARG A 49 10.50 -4.40 17.26
CA ARG A 49 11.36 -4.46 18.45
C ARG A 49 12.44 -3.39 18.41
N ASP A 50 13.04 -3.18 17.25
CA ASP A 50 14.21 -2.33 17.08
C ASP A 50 13.87 -0.84 16.99
N TYR A 51 12.63 -0.50 16.65
CA TYR A 51 12.18 0.88 16.50
C TYR A 51 11.10 1.26 17.53
N GLU A 52 11.28 2.40 18.19
CA GLU A 52 10.20 3.13 18.85
C GLU A 52 9.71 4.26 17.95
N MET A 53 8.39 4.48 17.94
CA MET A 53 7.76 5.46 17.06
C MET A 53 6.64 6.23 17.76
N GLU A 54 6.51 7.52 17.43
CA GLU A 54 5.39 8.34 17.91
C GLU A 54 4.10 7.97 17.16
N THR A 55 4.18 7.76 15.85
CA THR A 55 3.06 7.29 15.03
C THR A 55 3.45 6.05 14.22
N LEU A 56 2.62 5.00 14.27
CA LEU A 56 2.69 3.85 13.38
C LEU A 56 1.45 3.86 12.48
N TYR A 57 1.66 3.88 11.18
CA TYR A 57 0.59 3.68 10.22
C TYR A 57 0.62 2.25 9.70
N ILE A 58 -0.55 1.63 9.66
CA ILE A 58 -0.82 0.33 9.08
C ILE A 58 -1.68 0.60 7.85
N VAL A 59 -1.12 0.41 6.66
CA VAL A 59 -1.71 0.79 5.38
C VAL A 59 -2.15 -0.46 4.64
N GLY A 60 -3.25 -1.02 5.13
CA GLY A 60 -3.94 -2.17 4.59
C GLY A 60 -3.22 -3.50 4.69
N ASP A 61 -4.00 -4.52 4.39
CA ASP A 61 -3.67 -5.93 4.29
C ASP A 61 -2.76 -6.43 5.43
N LEU A 62 -3.10 -6.07 6.67
CA LEU A 62 -2.39 -6.60 7.84
C LEU A 62 -2.77 -8.06 8.09
N ILE A 63 -4.05 -8.41 7.94
CA ILE A 63 -4.59 -9.75 8.20
C ILE A 63 -5.32 -10.24 6.94
N ASP A 64 -4.95 -11.43 6.46
CA ASP A 64 -5.62 -12.06 5.33
C ASP A 64 -6.82 -12.90 5.79
N VAL A 65 -7.99 -12.26 5.92
CA VAL A 65 -9.23 -12.92 6.34
C VAL A 65 -9.69 -13.96 5.31
N TRP A 66 -9.43 -13.73 4.02
CA TRP A 66 -9.81 -14.64 2.95
C TRP A 66 -9.06 -15.98 3.06
N GLN A 67 -7.75 -15.92 3.29
CA GLN A 67 -6.97 -17.14 3.49
C GLN A 67 -7.41 -17.89 4.75
N LEU A 68 -7.67 -17.18 5.85
CA LEU A 68 -8.14 -17.79 7.10
C LEU A 68 -9.48 -18.52 6.96
N ARG A 69 -10.40 -18.00 6.12
CA ARG A 69 -11.68 -18.68 5.81
C ARG A 69 -11.49 -20.00 5.06
N ARG A 70 -10.41 -20.14 4.29
CA ARG A 70 -10.11 -21.36 3.48
C ARG A 70 -9.33 -22.42 4.25
N GLY A 71 -8.65 -22.01 5.31
CA GLY A 71 -7.91 -22.90 6.20
C GLY A 71 -7.10 -22.10 7.20
N VAL A 72 -7.31 -22.36 8.49
CA VAL A 72 -6.67 -21.58 9.55
C VAL A 72 -5.17 -21.89 9.58
N TYR A 73 -4.36 -20.90 9.19
CA TYR A 73 -2.92 -20.89 9.38
C TYR A 73 -2.53 -19.70 10.25
N TRP A 74 -2.34 -19.94 11.55
CA TRP A 74 -2.05 -18.88 12.52
C TRP A 74 -0.95 -19.29 13.50
N PRO A 75 0.32 -19.32 13.07
CA PRO A 75 1.45 -19.55 13.96
C PRO A 75 1.57 -18.46 15.03
N GLN A 76 2.24 -18.79 16.13
CA GLN A 76 2.46 -17.89 17.28
C GLN A 76 3.02 -16.52 16.87
N GLN A 77 3.92 -16.47 15.88
CA GLN A 77 4.54 -15.23 15.42
C GLN A 77 3.51 -14.20 14.92
N HIS A 78 2.39 -14.62 14.32
CA HIS A 78 1.33 -13.70 13.91
C HIS A 78 0.68 -13.03 15.11
N ASN A 79 0.37 -13.81 16.16
CA ASN A 79 -0.13 -13.26 17.41
C ASN A 79 0.91 -12.32 18.08
N ASP A 80 2.19 -12.66 18.02
CA ASP A 80 3.25 -11.82 18.58
C ASP A 80 3.34 -10.45 17.91
N VAL A 81 3.14 -10.38 16.58
CA VAL A 81 3.04 -9.10 15.84
C VAL A 81 1.88 -8.27 16.36
N ILE A 82 0.67 -8.83 16.41
CA ILE A 82 -0.53 -8.13 16.90
C ILE A 82 -0.30 -7.63 18.33
N GLN A 83 0.19 -8.50 19.21
CA GLN A 83 0.49 -8.15 20.60
C GLN A 83 1.55 -7.06 20.72
N LYS A 84 2.58 -7.06 19.86
CA LYS A 84 3.63 -6.04 19.86
C LYS A 84 3.07 -4.68 19.44
N ILE A 85 2.21 -4.62 18.43
CA ILE A 85 1.50 -3.40 18.00
C ILE A 85 0.62 -2.88 19.16
N LEU A 86 -0.21 -3.72 19.76
CA LEU A 86 -1.06 -3.36 20.90
C LEU A 86 -0.24 -2.88 22.11
N ARG A 87 0.92 -3.49 22.37
CA ARG A 87 1.83 -3.04 23.44
C ARG A 87 2.43 -1.67 23.14
N LYS A 88 2.79 -1.38 21.89
CA LYS A 88 3.26 -0.03 21.50
C LYS A 88 2.17 1.02 21.66
N ALA A 89 0.96 0.71 21.21
CA ALA A 89 -0.20 1.58 21.40
C ALA A 89 -0.41 1.93 22.89
N ARG A 90 -0.39 0.92 23.77
CA ARG A 90 -0.48 1.13 25.23
C ARG A 90 0.67 1.94 25.84
N LYS A 91 1.81 2.04 25.16
CA LYS A 91 2.97 2.85 25.57
C LYS A 91 2.95 4.27 24.97
N GLY A 92 1.91 4.63 24.23
CA GLY A 92 1.71 5.97 23.68
C GLY A 92 2.00 6.11 22.19
N THR A 93 2.42 5.05 21.49
CA THR A 93 2.50 5.10 20.01
C THR A 93 1.09 5.26 19.44
N ARG A 94 0.83 6.32 18.68
CA ARG A 94 -0.42 6.49 17.94
C ARG A 94 -0.43 5.55 16.74
N VAL A 95 -1.32 4.57 16.74
CA VAL A 95 -1.49 3.62 15.64
C VAL A 95 -2.65 4.09 14.77
N ILE A 96 -2.42 4.30 13.50
CA ILE A 96 -3.46 4.61 12.52
C ILE A 96 -3.56 3.44 11.56
N TYR A 97 -4.71 2.77 11.57
CA TYR A 97 -4.97 1.62 10.73
C TYR A 97 -5.96 2.01 9.63
N ILE A 98 -5.49 1.92 8.40
CA ILE A 98 -6.29 2.04 7.18
C ILE A 98 -6.50 0.62 6.65
N PRO A 99 -7.71 0.04 6.76
CA PRO A 99 -7.97 -1.32 6.29
C PRO A 99 -7.76 -1.48 4.78
N GLY A 100 -7.23 -2.63 4.37
CA GLY A 100 -7.16 -3.04 2.97
C GLY A 100 -8.33 -3.94 2.55
N ASN A 101 -8.30 -4.43 1.31
CA ASN A 101 -9.37 -5.30 0.80
C ASN A 101 -9.36 -6.69 1.44
N HIS A 102 -8.22 -7.16 1.97
CA HIS A 102 -8.17 -8.43 2.70
C HIS A 102 -8.62 -8.30 4.16
N ASP A 103 -8.68 -7.07 4.70
CA ASP A 103 -9.04 -6.77 6.09
C ASP A 103 -10.57 -6.56 6.28
N GLU A 104 -11.43 -7.29 5.56
CA GLU A 104 -12.89 -7.12 5.60
C GLU A 104 -13.46 -7.07 7.03
N PHE A 105 -12.90 -7.88 7.94
CA PHE A 105 -13.32 -7.92 9.33
C PHE A 105 -13.11 -6.57 10.03
N VAL A 106 -12.02 -5.85 9.74
CA VAL A 106 -11.66 -4.59 10.39
C VAL A 106 -12.41 -3.41 9.78
N SER A 107 -12.79 -3.51 8.49
CA SER A 107 -13.49 -2.45 7.76
C SER A 107 -14.84 -2.04 8.37
N GLY A 108 -15.46 -2.87 9.22
CA GLY A 108 -16.68 -2.54 9.96
C GLY A 108 -16.47 -1.73 11.25
N PHE A 109 -15.22 -1.54 11.68
CA PHE A 109 -14.87 -0.99 13.00
C PHE A 109 -14.16 0.36 12.90
N TYR A 110 -14.62 1.25 12.01
CA TYR A 110 -14.07 2.61 11.98
C TYR A 110 -14.33 3.33 13.31
N GLY A 111 -13.29 3.98 13.86
CA GLY A 111 -13.36 4.68 15.13
C GLY A 111 -12.05 4.68 15.91
N ASP A 112 -12.09 5.30 17.08
CA ASP A 112 -10.96 5.41 18.00
C ASP A 112 -11.06 4.38 19.14
N TYR A 113 -9.95 3.67 19.38
CA TYR A 113 -9.80 2.61 20.37
C TYR A 113 -8.54 2.89 21.21
N GLY A 114 -8.59 3.99 21.98
CA GLY A 114 -7.45 4.49 22.73
C GLY A 114 -6.40 5.10 21.81
N HIS A 115 -5.20 4.53 21.77
CA HIS A 115 -4.13 4.98 20.87
C HIS A 115 -4.21 4.36 19.46
N ILE A 116 -5.27 3.62 19.15
CA ILE A 116 -5.47 2.98 17.84
C ILE A 116 -6.68 3.62 17.18
N THR A 117 -6.50 4.20 16.00
CA THR A 117 -7.61 4.74 15.19
C THR A 117 -7.73 3.90 13.94
N ILE A 118 -8.94 3.41 13.65
CA ILE A 118 -9.27 2.72 12.41
C ILE A 118 -10.04 3.71 11.53
N GLN A 119 -9.51 4.03 10.35
CA GLN A 119 -10.08 5.06 9.48
C GLN A 119 -9.86 4.73 7.99
N LYS A 120 -10.73 5.23 7.11
CA LYS A 120 -10.65 4.97 5.66
C LYS A 120 -9.41 5.56 4.98
N HIS A 121 -8.97 6.72 5.46
CA HIS A 121 -7.81 7.43 4.97
C HIS A 121 -7.28 8.33 6.08
N ALA A 122 -6.02 8.75 6.00
CA ALA A 122 -5.42 9.66 6.97
C ALA A 122 -4.61 10.75 6.27
N ILE A 123 -4.44 11.89 6.95
CA ILE A 123 -3.48 12.92 6.53
C ILE A 123 -2.25 12.81 7.42
N HIS A 124 -1.11 12.57 6.80
CA HIS A 124 0.18 12.66 7.45
C HIS A 124 0.80 14.04 7.20
N VAL A 125 1.23 14.69 8.28
CA VAL A 125 2.05 15.92 8.18
C VAL A 125 3.51 15.55 8.38
N THR A 126 4.33 15.81 7.36
CA THR A 126 5.78 15.56 7.40
C THR A 126 6.47 16.51 8.38
N ALA A 127 7.71 16.22 8.76
CA ALA A 127 8.51 17.13 9.60
C ALA A 127 8.72 18.51 8.96
N ALA A 128 8.65 18.59 7.62
CA ALA A 128 8.74 19.83 6.86
C ALA A 128 7.37 20.51 6.63
N GLY A 129 6.30 20.06 7.31
CA GLY A 129 4.96 20.65 7.21
C GLY A 129 4.16 20.24 5.96
N LYS A 130 4.72 19.43 5.06
CA LYS A 130 3.97 18.92 3.88
C LYS A 130 2.89 17.93 4.33
N ARG A 131 1.69 18.05 3.76
CA ARG A 131 0.57 17.13 3.97
C ARG A 131 0.60 16.02 2.93
N MET A 132 0.37 14.79 3.36
CA MET A 132 0.32 13.59 2.51
C MET A 132 -0.98 12.84 2.81
N LEU A 133 -1.77 12.57 1.78
CA LEU A 133 -2.92 11.67 1.87
C LEU A 133 -2.43 10.23 1.91
N VAL A 134 -2.95 9.48 2.88
CA VAL A 134 -2.64 8.08 3.10
C VAL A 134 -3.92 7.28 2.89
N LEU A 135 -3.85 6.33 1.98
CA LEU A 135 -4.89 5.36 1.67
C LEU A 135 -4.23 4.03 1.26
N HIS A 136 -4.97 2.92 1.29
CA HIS A 136 -4.43 1.61 0.92
C HIS A 136 -4.17 1.48 -0.60
N GLY A 137 -5.09 1.94 -1.45
CA GLY A 137 -4.85 2.07 -2.90
C GLY A 137 -5.57 1.05 -3.78
N HIS A 138 -6.16 -0.02 -3.24
CA HIS A 138 -6.90 -1.02 -4.02
C HIS A 138 -8.03 -0.42 -4.88
N GLU A 139 -8.68 0.65 -4.41
CA GLU A 139 -9.70 1.36 -5.19
C GLU A 139 -9.13 2.01 -6.45
N LEU A 140 -7.87 2.46 -6.39
CA LEU A 140 -7.16 3.09 -7.50
C LEU A 140 -6.69 2.07 -8.53
N ASP A 141 -6.25 0.88 -8.09
CA ASP A 141 -5.74 -0.16 -8.98
C ASP A 141 -6.78 -0.59 -10.02
N THR A 142 -8.02 -0.80 -9.60
CA THR A 142 -9.10 -1.22 -10.51
C THR A 142 -9.38 -0.15 -11.57
N VAL A 143 -9.34 1.13 -11.19
CA VAL A 143 -9.57 2.23 -12.14
C VAL A 143 -8.38 2.37 -13.09
N VAL A 144 -7.16 2.45 -12.55
CA VAL A 144 -5.95 2.68 -13.34
C VAL A 144 -5.66 1.53 -14.30
N GLN A 145 -5.82 0.27 -13.87
CA GLN A 145 -5.60 -0.89 -14.74
C GLN A 145 -6.61 -0.93 -15.89
N ASN A 146 -7.89 -0.67 -15.61
CA ASN A 146 -8.92 -0.68 -16.64
C ASN A 146 -8.67 0.35 -17.74
N VAL A 147 -8.23 1.56 -17.38
CA VAL A 147 -8.06 2.60 -18.39
C VAL A 147 -6.76 2.43 -19.19
N LYS A 148 -5.71 1.85 -18.61
CA LYS A 148 -4.44 1.57 -19.32
C LYS A 148 -4.60 0.57 -20.45
N TRP A 149 -5.32 -0.53 -20.25
CA TRP A 149 -5.51 -1.53 -21.32
C TRP A 149 -6.39 -0.99 -22.45
N LEU A 150 -7.41 -0.17 -22.12
CA LEU A 150 -8.26 0.52 -23.09
C LEU A 150 -7.44 1.46 -23.98
N ALA A 151 -6.49 2.20 -23.40
CA ALA A 151 -5.57 3.05 -24.16
C ALA A 151 -4.68 2.23 -25.11
N PHE A 152 -4.11 1.11 -24.63
CA PHE A 152 -3.25 0.25 -25.44
C PHE A 152 -4.02 -0.46 -26.58
N ALA A 153 -5.17 -1.05 -26.28
CA ALA A 153 -6.03 -1.70 -27.28
C ALA A 153 -6.51 -0.70 -28.33
N GLY A 154 -6.80 0.53 -27.91
CA GLY A 154 -7.19 1.61 -28.80
C GLY A 154 -6.07 2.11 -29.70
N ASP A 155 -4.84 2.21 -29.20
CA ASP A 155 -3.67 2.56 -30.02
C ASP A 155 -3.36 1.46 -31.05
N ALA A 156 -3.39 0.18 -30.62
CA ALA A 156 -3.23 -0.96 -31.52
C ALA A 156 -4.33 -1.00 -32.60
N GLY A 157 -5.59 -0.76 -32.22
CA GLY A 157 -6.71 -0.66 -33.15
C GLY A 157 -6.58 0.51 -34.12
N TYR A 158 -6.05 1.65 -33.67
CA TYR A 158 -5.78 2.80 -34.52
C TYR A 158 -4.69 2.51 -35.56
N GLN A 159 -3.57 1.90 -35.15
CA GLN A 159 -2.51 1.47 -36.07
C GLN A 159 -3.03 0.45 -37.09
N PHE A 160 -3.85 -0.51 -36.65
CA PHE A 160 -4.51 -1.47 -37.54
C PHE A 160 -5.41 -0.77 -38.57
N LEU A 161 -6.26 0.17 -38.13
CA LEU A 161 -7.14 0.91 -39.04
C LEU A 161 -6.36 1.80 -40.01
N LEU A 162 -5.25 2.40 -39.58
CA LEU A 162 -4.36 3.13 -40.48
C LEU A 162 -3.72 2.21 -41.52
N SER A 163 -3.33 1.00 -41.13
CA SER A 163 -2.76 0.00 -42.05
C SER A 163 -3.77 -0.46 -43.12
N LEU A 164 -5.06 -0.39 -42.82
CA LEU A 164 -6.15 -0.72 -43.75
C LEU A 164 -6.52 0.43 -44.71
N ASN A 165 -6.02 1.65 -44.50
CA ASN A 165 -6.33 2.80 -45.36
C ASN A 165 -6.09 2.54 -46.85
N PRO A 166 -4.99 1.89 -47.30
CA PRO A 166 -4.77 1.63 -48.72
C PRO A 166 -5.84 0.72 -49.33
N ALA A 167 -6.23 -0.35 -48.62
CA ALA A 167 -7.24 -1.30 -49.06
C ALA A 167 -8.65 -0.69 -49.11
N ILE A 168 -9.00 0.10 -48.08
CA ILE A 168 -10.28 0.81 -48.02
C ILE A 168 -10.34 1.88 -49.13
N ASN A 169 -9.25 2.61 -49.38
CA ASN A 169 -9.20 3.59 -50.46
C ASN A 169 -9.28 2.94 -51.85
N PHE A 170 -8.72 1.74 -52.03
CA PHE A 170 -8.83 0.97 -53.27
C PHE A 170 -10.28 0.53 -53.54
N LEU A 171 -10.93 -0.09 -52.55
CA LEU A 171 -12.35 -0.47 -52.64
C LEU A 171 -13.27 0.74 -52.84
N ARG A 172 -13.01 1.83 -52.14
CA ARG A 172 -13.82 3.06 -52.22
C ARG A 172 -13.76 3.73 -53.58
N ARG A 173 -12.58 3.77 -54.23
CA ARG A 173 -12.43 4.27 -55.62
C ARG A 173 -13.24 3.45 -56.62
N ARG A 174 -13.52 2.18 -56.31
CA ARG A 174 -14.29 1.27 -57.16
C ARG A 174 -15.82 1.43 -57.02
N PHE A 175 -16.30 1.95 -55.88
CA PHE A 175 -17.74 1.96 -55.54
C PHE A 175 -18.34 3.34 -55.18
N GLY A 176 -17.57 4.44 -55.20
CA GLY A 176 -18.13 5.81 -55.16
C GLY A 176 -18.65 6.30 -53.79
N PHE A 177 -18.32 5.63 -52.68
CA PHE A 177 -18.80 6.02 -51.34
C PHE A 177 -18.02 7.19 -50.69
N GLY A 178 -18.74 8.01 -49.89
CA GLY A 178 -18.23 9.17 -49.14
C GLY A 178 -17.38 8.82 -47.90
N TYR A 179 -16.73 9.83 -47.30
CA TYR A 179 -15.76 9.66 -46.20
C TYR A 179 -16.44 9.42 -44.84
N TRP A 180 -16.12 8.29 -44.19
CA TRP A 180 -16.40 8.07 -42.76
C TRP A 180 -15.17 7.43 -42.10
N SER A 181 -14.51 8.15 -41.19
CA SER A 181 -13.30 7.64 -40.54
C SER A 181 -13.64 6.95 -39.22
N LEU A 182 -13.88 5.64 -39.30
CA LEU A 182 -13.90 4.74 -38.13
C LEU A 182 -12.63 4.93 -37.27
N SER A 183 -11.49 5.22 -37.90
CA SER A 183 -10.23 5.59 -37.24
C SER A 183 -10.33 6.87 -36.40
N ALA A 184 -11.08 7.89 -36.84
CA ALA A 184 -11.30 9.09 -36.03
C ALA A 184 -12.28 8.84 -34.88
N TYR A 185 -13.29 7.97 -35.07
CA TYR A 185 -14.18 7.53 -33.99
C TYR A 185 -13.40 6.78 -32.90
N VAL A 186 -12.57 5.80 -33.28
CA VAL A 186 -11.70 5.05 -32.36
C VAL A 186 -10.70 5.99 -31.69
N LYS A 187 -10.02 6.85 -32.45
CA LYS A 187 -9.07 7.84 -31.90
C LYS A 187 -9.73 8.79 -30.89
N LYS A 188 -10.98 9.20 -31.13
CA LYS A 188 -11.75 10.03 -30.19
C LYS A 188 -12.01 9.27 -28.89
N ARG A 189 -12.48 8.02 -28.95
CA ARG A 189 -12.70 7.17 -27.77
C ARG A 189 -11.43 6.93 -26.95
N VAL A 190 -10.29 6.74 -27.61
CA VAL A 190 -8.98 6.61 -26.93
C VAL A 190 -8.61 7.90 -26.22
N LYS A 191 -8.75 9.05 -26.90
CA LYS A 191 -8.46 10.35 -26.30
C LYS A 191 -9.35 10.64 -25.10
N ASP A 192 -10.63 10.29 -25.18
CA ASP A 192 -11.57 10.44 -24.07
C ASP A 192 -11.13 9.58 -22.85
N ALA A 193 -10.72 8.33 -23.07
CA ALA A 193 -10.24 7.44 -22.00
C ALA A 193 -8.93 7.93 -21.36
N VAL A 194 -7.96 8.40 -22.16
CA VAL A 194 -6.71 8.98 -21.63
C VAL A 194 -6.97 10.27 -20.87
N SER A 195 -7.91 11.09 -21.36
CA SER A 195 -8.29 12.32 -20.67
C SER A 195 -8.95 12.02 -19.32
N PHE A 196 -9.76 10.95 -19.24
CA PHE A 196 -10.31 10.45 -17.98
C PHE A 196 -9.22 10.04 -16.97
N ILE A 197 -8.10 9.45 -17.39
CA ILE A 197 -6.96 9.19 -16.46
C ILE A 197 -6.42 10.51 -15.89
N GLY A 198 -6.16 11.48 -16.75
CA GLY A 198 -5.65 12.79 -16.31
C GLY A 198 -6.64 13.53 -15.42
N GLU A 199 -7.94 13.42 -15.68
CA GLU A 199 -8.99 13.95 -14.81
C GLU A 199 -9.11 13.19 -13.50
N PHE A 200 -8.91 11.87 -13.49
CA PHE A 200 -8.89 11.04 -12.28
C PHE A 200 -7.68 11.37 -11.39
N GLU A 201 -6.48 11.49 -11.98
CA GLU A 201 -5.29 11.95 -11.25
C GLU A 201 -5.52 13.35 -10.67
N LYS A 202 -6.09 14.28 -11.45
CA LYS A 202 -6.49 15.61 -10.95
C LYS A 202 -7.55 15.51 -9.86
N ALA A 203 -8.53 14.61 -9.98
CA ALA A 203 -9.55 14.40 -8.96
C ALA A 203 -8.94 13.86 -7.66
N ILE A 204 -7.91 13.02 -7.72
CA ILE A 204 -7.16 12.56 -6.55
C ILE A 204 -6.36 13.70 -5.93
N VAL A 205 -5.71 14.54 -6.75
CA VAL A 205 -5.02 15.74 -6.25
C VAL A 205 -6.00 16.69 -5.59
N LEU A 206 -7.14 16.99 -6.24
CA LEU A 206 -8.22 17.81 -5.67
C LEU A 206 -8.84 17.18 -4.42
N TYR A 207 -8.99 15.86 -4.39
CA TYR A 207 -9.43 15.13 -3.22
C TYR A 207 -8.42 15.31 -2.08
N ALA A 208 -7.12 15.18 -2.34
CA ALA A 208 -6.07 15.46 -1.36
C ALA A 208 -6.05 16.95 -0.93
N GLU A 209 -6.29 17.89 -1.84
CA GLU A 209 -6.43 19.33 -1.56
C GLU A 209 -7.61 19.63 -0.64
N LYS A 210 -8.72 18.89 -0.77
CA LYS A 210 -9.88 19.02 0.13
C LYS A 210 -9.56 18.65 1.58
N TYR A 211 -8.49 17.88 1.78
CA TYR A 211 -7.93 17.54 3.09
C TYR A 211 -6.54 18.18 3.30
N SER A 212 -6.21 19.25 2.56
CA SER A 212 -5.03 20.12 2.74
C SER A 212 -5.33 21.34 3.60
#